data_AF-A0ABD5ZT92-F1
#
_entry.id   AF-A0ABD5ZT92-F1
#
_cell.length_a   1.000
_cell.length_b   1.000
_cell.length_c   1.000
_cell.angle_alpha   90.00
_cell.angle_beta   90.00
_cell.angle_gamma   90.00
#
_symmetry.space_group_name_H-M   'P 1'
#
loop_
_entity.id
_entity.type
_entity.pdbx_description
1 polymer ?
#
loop_
_entity_poly.entity_id
_entity_poly.type
_entity_poly.pdbx_seq_one_letter_code
_entity_poly.pdbx_strand_id
1 'polypeptide(L)'
;MSSDRPGGLTIRFRPNSGRGTPERLRLESRTDGLHDYYEDYWNGCKWLPRGHDVLADVEVEGTLDGTAVLTRPDGGETTADRLREHLEDAVEATTADPAETRRHLREALQLLDAIEEGV
;
A
#
# COMPACT_ATOMS: atom_id res chain seq x y z
N MET A 1 -1.42 -2.05 -22.16
CA MET A 1 -1.27 -3.31 -21.39
C MET A 1 -0.18 -3.07 -20.36
N SER A 2 -0.48 -3.18 -19.06
CA SER A 2 0.55 -3.07 -18.01
C SER A 2 1.48 -4.26 -18.14
N SER A 3 2.77 -4.01 -18.33
CA SER A 3 3.83 -5.03 -18.38
C SER A 3 4.37 -5.40 -17.00
N ASP A 4 3.66 -5.00 -15.94
CA ASP A 4 4.14 -5.14 -14.58
C ASP A 4 3.97 -6.60 -14.16
N ARG A 5 5.07 -7.24 -13.71
CA ARG A 5 5.03 -8.61 -13.21
C ARG A 5 4.21 -8.66 -11.90
N PRO A 6 3.39 -9.71 -11.69
CA PRO A 6 2.70 -9.90 -10.42
C PRO A 6 3.74 -10.03 -9.29
N GLY A 7 3.59 -9.22 -8.24
CA GLY A 7 4.52 -9.15 -7.10
C GLY A 7 5.59 -8.06 -7.18
N GLY A 8 5.65 -7.29 -8.27
CA GLY A 8 6.54 -6.13 -8.38
C GLY A 8 6.01 -4.89 -7.64
N LEU A 9 6.90 -4.11 -7.03
CA LEU A 9 6.57 -2.81 -6.46
C LEU A 9 6.64 -1.74 -7.56
N THR A 10 5.64 -0.85 -7.62
CA THR A 10 5.65 0.29 -8.54
C THR A 10 5.32 1.58 -7.78
N ILE A 11 6.22 2.56 -7.86
CA ILE A 11 6.01 3.91 -7.31
C ILE A 11 5.71 4.84 -8.48
N ARG A 12 4.60 5.60 -8.42
CA ARG A 12 4.20 6.51 -9.50
C ARG A 12 4.22 7.95 -9.02
N PHE A 13 4.93 8.79 -9.75
CA PHE A 13 5.06 10.22 -9.51
C PHE A 13 4.11 10.95 -10.45
N ARG A 14 3.13 11.65 -9.87
CA ARG A 14 2.17 12.48 -10.60
C ARG A 14 2.46 13.95 -10.27
N PRO A 15 3.04 14.72 -11.19
CA PRO A 15 3.30 16.13 -10.96
C PRO A 15 2.00 16.89 -10.68
N ASN A 16 2.04 17.82 -9.71
CA ASN A 16 0.87 18.63 -9.40
C ASN A 16 0.54 19.57 -10.58
N SER A 17 -0.76 19.80 -10.81
CA SER A 17 -1.26 20.81 -11.74
C SER A 17 -0.93 20.57 -13.24
N GLY A 18 -0.66 19.33 -13.65
CA GLY A 18 -0.37 19.00 -15.05
C GLY A 18 0.93 19.59 -15.59
N ARG A 19 1.77 20.17 -14.71
CA ARG A 19 3.10 20.67 -15.05
C ARG A 19 4.13 19.62 -14.68
N GLY A 20 4.70 19.00 -15.70
CA GLY A 20 5.71 17.95 -15.56
C GLY A 20 5.26 16.65 -16.21
N THR A 21 6.23 15.80 -16.51
CA THR A 21 5.99 14.49 -17.08
C THR A 21 5.73 13.49 -15.97
N PRO A 22 4.65 12.68 -16.01
CA PRO A 22 4.51 11.57 -15.06
C PRO A 22 5.71 10.63 -15.13
N GLU A 23 6.19 10.21 -13.97
CA GLU A 23 7.31 9.28 -13.85
C GLU A 23 6.88 8.07 -13.03
N ARG A 24 7.58 6.95 -13.19
CA ARG A 24 7.41 5.79 -12.31
C ARG A 24 8.72 5.08 -12.09
N LEU A 25 8.83 4.45 -10.93
CA LEU A 25 9.85 3.47 -10.60
C LEU A 25 9.20 2.10 -10.50
N ARG A 26 9.85 1.07 -11.03
CA ARG A 26 9.39 -0.33 -10.92
C ARG A 26 10.51 -1.19 -10.38
N LEU A 27 10.17 -2.02 -9.40
CA LEU A 27 11.06 -3.01 -8.81
C LEU A 27 10.43 -4.38 -9.06
N GLU A 28 11.13 -5.19 -9.84
CA GLU A 28 10.68 -6.53 -10.19
C GLU A 28 11.66 -7.56 -9.60
N SER A 29 11.17 -8.45 -8.74
CA SER A 29 11.99 -9.52 -8.18
C SER A 29 12.46 -10.48 -9.27
N ARG A 30 13.69 -10.96 -9.13
CA ARG A 30 14.34 -11.91 -10.02
C ARG A 30 14.49 -13.27 -9.34
N THR A 31 14.72 -14.30 -10.14
CA THR A 31 14.93 -15.67 -9.65
C THR A 31 16.27 -15.87 -8.95
N ASP A 32 17.23 -14.97 -9.16
CA ASP A 32 18.57 -14.97 -8.55
C ASP A 32 18.62 -14.25 -7.19
N GLY A 33 17.47 -13.81 -6.67
CA GLY A 33 17.36 -13.08 -5.41
C GLY A 33 17.69 -11.59 -5.51
N LEU A 34 18.02 -11.08 -6.71
CA LEU A 34 18.22 -9.66 -6.97
C LEU A 34 16.91 -9.01 -7.43
N HIS A 35 16.93 -7.70 -7.66
CA HIS A 35 15.80 -6.93 -8.16
C HIS A 35 16.18 -6.16 -9.43
N ASP A 36 15.32 -6.23 -10.46
CA ASP A 36 15.42 -5.31 -11.59
C ASP A 36 14.74 -3.98 -11.20
N TYR A 37 15.50 -2.89 -11.28
CA TYR A 37 15.04 -1.52 -11.06
C TYR A 37 14.86 -0.81 -12.39
N TYR A 38 13.67 -0.28 -12.66
CA TYR A 38 13.37 0.49 -13.86
C TYR A 38 12.91 1.90 -13.51
N GLU A 39 13.47 2.88 -14.21
CA GLU A 39 12.95 4.24 -14.26
C GLU A 39 12.23 4.44 -15.57
N ASP A 40 10.95 4.85 -15.53
CA ASP A 40 10.19 5.16 -16.73
C ASP A 40 9.58 6.56 -16.65
N TYR A 41 9.44 7.21 -17.80
CA TYR A 41 8.70 8.47 -17.95
C TYR A 41 7.55 8.31 -18.96
N TRP A 42 6.47 9.06 -18.77
CA TRP A 42 5.31 9.03 -19.65
C TRP A 42 5.44 10.05 -20.78
N ASN A 43 5.60 9.62 -22.02
CA ASN A 43 5.74 10.56 -23.14
C ASN A 43 4.40 11.14 -23.67
N GLY A 44 3.27 10.85 -23.01
CA GLY A 44 1.93 11.19 -23.47
C GLY A 44 1.12 10.00 -24.02
N CYS A 45 1.77 8.90 -24.42
CA CYS A 45 1.07 7.72 -24.97
C CYS A 45 1.54 6.38 -24.41
N LYS A 46 2.80 6.27 -23.98
CA LYS A 46 3.35 5.07 -23.35
C LYS A 46 4.44 5.44 -22.35
N TRP A 47 4.71 4.51 -21.44
CA TRP A 47 5.89 4.55 -20.59
C TRP A 47 7.13 4.26 -21.45
N LEU A 48 8.11 5.14 -21.37
CA LEU A 48 9.42 4.97 -22.01
C LEU A 48 10.47 4.75 -20.93
N PRO A 49 11.39 3.79 -21.13
CA PRO A 49 12.48 3.58 -20.20
C PRO A 49 13.41 4.80 -20.21
N ARG A 50 13.79 5.23 -19.01
CA ARG A 50 14.84 6.22 -18.75
C ARG A 50 16.12 5.54 -18.27
N GLY A 51 15.97 4.52 -17.41
CA GLY A 51 17.08 3.82 -16.79
C GLY A 51 16.69 2.42 -16.36
N HIS A 52 17.69 1.55 -16.25
CA HIS A 52 17.57 0.21 -15.71
C HIS A 52 18.83 -0.14 -14.95
N ASP A 53 18.68 -0.76 -13.79
CA ASP A 53 19.76 -1.30 -12.98
C ASP A 53 19.34 -2.60 -12.28
N VAL A 54 20.31 -3.34 -11.75
CA VAL A 54 20.09 -4.54 -10.94
C VAL A 54 20.56 -4.27 -9.52
N LEU A 55 19.62 -4.31 -8.59
CA LEU A 55 19.85 -4.02 -7.17
C LEU A 55 19.98 -5.31 -6.37
N ALA A 56 20.94 -5.33 -5.46
CA ALA A 56 21.11 -6.43 -4.50
C ALA A 56 20.18 -6.31 -3.30
N ASP A 57 19.75 -5.10 -2.96
CA ASP A 57 18.89 -4.82 -1.82
C ASP A 57 18.08 -3.54 -2.04
N VAL A 58 16.95 -3.41 -1.36
CA VAL A 58 16.05 -2.23 -1.42
C VAL A 58 15.59 -1.86 -0.01
N GLU A 59 16.05 -0.70 0.45
CA GLU A 59 15.60 -0.11 1.72
C GLU A 59 14.74 1.13 1.44
N VAL A 60 13.60 1.25 2.12
CA VAL A 60 12.72 2.42 2.04
C VAL A 60 12.63 3.04 3.43
N GLU A 61 13.17 4.25 3.57
CA GLU A 61 13.15 4.99 4.84
C GLU A 61 12.08 6.10 4.82
N GLY A 62 11.28 6.16 5.88
CA GLY A 62 10.25 7.18 6.09
C GLY A 62 8.85 6.82 5.56
N THR A 63 7.84 7.58 6.01
CA THR A 63 6.44 7.43 5.59
C THR A 63 5.95 8.76 5.01
N LEU A 64 5.36 8.72 3.82
CA LEU A 64 4.56 9.83 3.31
C LEU A 64 3.12 9.68 3.83
N ASP A 65 2.45 10.79 4.08
CA ASP A 65 1.04 10.76 4.46
C ASP A 65 0.23 10.04 3.37
N GLY A 66 -0.60 9.07 3.80
CA GLY A 66 -1.37 8.21 2.88
C GLY A 66 -0.60 7.05 2.24
N THR A 67 0.68 6.81 2.56
CA THR A 67 1.47 5.67 2.02
C THR A 67 1.66 4.51 2.99
N ALA A 68 0.69 4.27 3.88
CA ALA A 68 0.74 3.25 4.94
C ALA A 68 1.09 1.81 4.46
N VAL A 69 1.04 1.55 3.16
CA VAL A 69 1.33 0.25 2.52
C VAL A 69 2.84 -0.02 2.35
N LEU A 70 3.70 0.99 2.36
CA LEU A 70 5.10 0.83 1.91
C LEU A 70 6.12 0.47 3.01
N THR A 71 5.77 0.52 4.29
CA THR A 71 6.73 0.42 5.40
C THR A 71 6.67 -0.87 6.23
N ARG A 72 6.10 -1.98 5.74
CA ARG A 72 6.25 -3.25 6.47
C ARG A 72 6.44 -4.46 5.55
N PRO A 73 7.59 -5.16 5.64
CA PRO A 73 7.92 -6.31 4.79
C PRO A 73 7.02 -7.53 5.00
N ASP A 74 6.19 -7.56 6.05
CA ASP A 74 5.35 -8.72 6.41
C ASP A 74 3.85 -8.56 6.11
N GLY A 75 3.42 -7.49 5.44
CA GLY A 75 1.98 -7.26 5.22
C GLY A 75 1.20 -7.13 6.53
N GLY A 76 1.77 -6.42 7.51
CA GLY A 76 1.18 -6.26 8.83
C GLY A 76 -0.22 -5.63 8.75
N GLU A 77 -1.10 -6.16 9.60
CA GLU A 77 -2.49 -5.80 9.76
C GLU A 77 -2.75 -4.29 9.66
N THR A 78 -3.54 -3.89 8.65
CA THR A 78 -3.91 -2.49 8.44
C THR A 78 -5.00 -2.06 9.44
N THR A 79 -5.19 -0.75 9.63
CA THR A 79 -6.33 -0.22 10.41
C THR A 79 -7.67 -0.76 9.87
N ALA A 80 -7.77 -1.00 8.57
CA ALA A 80 -8.94 -1.60 7.93
C ALA A 80 -9.08 -3.10 8.23
N ASP A 81 -7.98 -3.83 8.41
CA ASP A 81 -8.02 -5.25 8.80
C ASP A 81 -8.45 -5.40 10.26
N ARG A 82 -7.95 -4.54 11.16
CA ARG A 82 -8.43 -4.47 12.56
C ARG A 82 -9.90 -4.10 12.64
N LEU A 83 -10.34 -3.13 11.83
CA LEU A 83 -11.74 -2.74 11.77
C LEU A 83 -12.61 -3.93 11.37
N ARG A 84 -12.16 -4.72 10.39
CA ARG A 84 -12.86 -5.94 9.95
C ARG A 84 -12.92 -6.97 11.08
N GLU A 85 -11.80 -7.24 11.75
CA GLU A 85 -11.72 -8.19 12.87
C GLU A 85 -12.71 -7.81 13.99
N HIS A 86 -12.69 -6.55 14.45
CA HIS A 86 -13.62 -6.11 15.50
C HIS A 86 -15.09 -6.18 15.07
N LEU A 87 -15.42 -5.98 13.79
CA LEU A 87 -16.79 -6.16 13.31
C LEU A 87 -17.21 -7.63 13.26
N GLU A 88 -16.31 -8.54 12.87
CA GLU A 88 -16.55 -9.98 12.85
C GLU A 88 -16.77 -10.51 14.27
N ASP A 89 -15.89 -10.16 15.22
CA ASP A 89 -16.04 -10.52 16.62
C ASP A 89 -17.32 -9.95 17.26
N ALA A 90 -17.73 -8.73 16.90
CA ALA A 90 -18.99 -8.16 17.39
C ALA A 90 -20.20 -8.98 16.93
N VAL A 91 -20.20 -9.47 15.69
CA VAL A 91 -21.27 -10.31 15.15
C VAL A 91 -21.32 -11.66 15.85
N GLU A 92 -20.17 -12.28 16.11
CA GLU A 92 -20.10 -13.54 16.85
C GLU A 92 -20.55 -13.37 18.31
N ALA A 93 -20.05 -12.34 18.99
CA ALA A 93 -20.37 -12.02 20.38
C ALA A 93 -21.83 -11.59 20.59
N THR A 94 -22.53 -11.12 19.55
CA THR A 94 -23.94 -10.69 19.62
C THR A 94 -24.86 -11.80 20.14
N THR A 95 -24.46 -13.06 19.94
CA THR A 95 -25.22 -14.24 20.38
C THR A 95 -24.87 -14.72 21.80
N ALA A 96 -23.76 -14.22 22.38
CA ALA A 96 -23.17 -14.74 23.61
C ALA A 96 -23.15 -13.72 24.76
N ASP A 97 -22.69 -12.48 24.53
CA ASP A 97 -22.60 -11.45 25.57
C ASP A 97 -22.78 -10.03 25.00
N PRO A 98 -23.85 -9.31 25.41
CA PRO A 98 -24.07 -7.92 25.05
C PRO A 98 -22.95 -6.96 25.49
N ALA A 99 -22.17 -7.27 26.53
CA ALA A 99 -21.06 -6.43 26.99
C ALA A 99 -19.85 -6.54 26.06
N GLU A 100 -19.52 -7.75 25.62
CA GLU A 100 -18.45 -8.02 24.66
C GLU A 100 -18.78 -7.43 23.28
N THR A 101 -20.02 -7.59 22.82
CA THR A 101 -20.52 -6.94 21.59
C THR A 101 -20.30 -5.42 21.61
N ARG A 102 -20.65 -4.77 22.74
CA ARG A 102 -20.47 -3.32 22.92
C ARG A 102 -19.00 -2.90 22.97
N ARG A 103 -18.09 -3.78 23.40
CA ARG A 103 -16.65 -3.52 23.40
C ARG A 103 -16.13 -3.49 21.96
N HIS A 104 -16.39 -4.55 21.19
CA HIS A 104 -15.94 -4.65 19.80
C HIS A 104 -16.49 -3.53 18.92
N LEU A 105 -17.76 -3.15 19.09
CA LEU A 105 -18.33 -2.01 18.35
C LEU A 105 -17.67 -0.67 18.67
N ARG A 106 -17.22 -0.45 19.92
CA ARG A 106 -16.50 0.77 20.29
C ARG A 106 -15.11 0.82 19.65
N GLU A 107 -14.41 -0.29 19.67
CA GLU A 107 -13.08 -0.43 19.04
C GLU A 107 -13.19 -0.23 17.52
N ALA A 108 -14.23 -0.77 16.87
CA ALA A 108 -14.51 -0.55 15.46
C ALA A 108 -14.77 0.94 15.14
N LEU A 109 -15.56 1.66 15.95
CA LEU A 109 -15.80 3.09 15.73
C LEU A 109 -14.52 3.93 15.84
N GLN A 110 -13.64 3.62 16.80
CA GLN A 110 -12.35 4.32 16.95
C GLN A 110 -11.43 4.09 15.73
N LEU A 111 -11.44 2.88 15.17
CA LEU A 111 -10.68 2.57 13.97
C LEU A 111 -11.26 3.24 12.73
N LEU A 112 -12.59 3.38 12.65
CA LEU A 112 -13.25 4.13 11.59
C LEU A 112 -12.90 5.61 11.65
N ASP A 113 -12.96 6.24 12.83
CA ASP A 113 -12.55 7.64 13.02
C ASP A 113 -11.09 7.85 12.59
N ALA A 114 -10.19 6.93 12.97
CA ALA A 114 -8.79 6.99 12.57
C ALA A 114 -8.57 6.85 11.05
N ILE A 115 -9.47 6.15 10.35
CA ILE A 115 -9.46 6.07 8.88
C ILE A 115 -9.99 7.38 8.29
N GLU A 116 -11.09 7.94 8.81
CA GLU A 116 -11.70 9.16 8.30
C GLU A 116 -10.84 10.42 8.54
N GLU A 117 -10.12 10.49 9.66
CA GLU A 117 -9.17 11.57 9.96
C GLU A 117 -7.87 11.50 9.14
N GLY A 118 -7.56 10.32 8.57
CA GLY A 118 -6.38 10.08 7.73
C GLY A 118 -6.60 10.30 6.22
N VAL A 119 -7.75 10.85 5.82
CA VAL A 119 -8.16 11.14 4.42
C VAL A 119 -8.07 12.62 4.08
#